data_AF-A0A927GD96-F1
#
_entry.id   AF-A0A927GD96-F1
#
_cell.length_a   1.000
_cell.length_b   1.000
_cell.length_c   1.000
_cell.angle_alpha   90.00
_cell.angle_beta   90.00
_cell.angle_gamma   90.00
#
_symmetry.space_group_name_H-M   'P 1'
#
loop_
_entity.id
_entity.type
_entity.pdbx_description
1 polymer ?
#
loop_
_entity_poly.entity_id
_entity_poly.type
_entity_poly.pdbx_seq_one_letter_code
_entity_poly.pdbx_strand_id
1 'polypeptide(L)' 'MWTINHFPSAMRSLSPSTRAKAIEIANHLLEQGRLDKQNVVSISVDQARRWARYEREWPITNGQLYA' A
#
# COMPACT_ATOMS: atom_id res chain seq x y z
N MET A 1 -5.20 14.19 1.07
CA MET A 1 -5.12 12.90 0.35
C MET A 1 -3.76 12.81 -0.33
N TRP A 2 -3.14 11.64 -0.35
CA TRP A 2 -1.86 11.39 -1.04
C TRP A 2 -2.13 10.83 -2.43
N THR A 3 -1.22 11.12 -3.35
CA THR A 3 -1.31 10.71 -4.76
C THR A 3 0.00 10.06 -5.20
N ILE A 4 -0.03 9.36 -6.33
CA ILE A 4 1.15 8.71 -6.92
C ILE A 4 2.30 9.69 -7.24
N ASN A 5 2.01 10.99 -7.37
CA ASN A 5 3.00 12.04 -7.61
C ASN A 5 3.38 12.79 -6.32
N HIS A 6 2.55 12.75 -5.28
CA HIS A 6 2.74 13.50 -4.05
C HIS A 6 2.52 12.61 -2.83
N PHE A 7 3.58 11.87 -2.50
CA PHE A 7 3.63 10.91 -1.39
C PHE A 7 4.83 11.18 -0.48
N PRO A 8 4.75 10.81 0.81
CA PRO A 8 5.83 11.03 1.77
C PRO A 8 7.06 10.17 1.47
N SER A 9 8.24 10.67 1.83
CA SER A 9 9.54 10.03 1.56
C SER A 9 9.64 8.59 2.05
N ALA A 10 8.91 8.22 3.11
CA ALA A 10 8.84 6.84 3.61
C ALA A 10 8.34 5.84 2.55
N MET A 11 7.41 6.25 1.68
CA MET A 11 6.85 5.43 0.60
C MET A 11 7.77 5.34 -0.63
N ARG A 12 8.79 6.21 -0.73
CA ARG A 12 9.71 6.24 -1.87
C ARG A 12 10.59 4.99 -1.97
N SER A 13 10.85 4.35 -0.83
CA SER A 13 11.62 3.10 -0.74
C SER A 13 10.85 1.86 -1.23
N LEU A 14 9.55 1.98 -1.49
CA LEU A 14 8.68 0.87 -1.89
C LEU A 14 8.64 0.69 -3.42
N SER A 15 8.45 -0.55 -3.87
CA SER A 15 8.17 -0.86 -5.28
C SER A 15 6.86 -0.19 -5.74
N PRO A 16 6.68 0.04 -7.06
CA PRO A 16 5.51 0.76 -7.58
C PRO A 16 4.16 0.18 -7.14
N SER A 17 4.00 -1.16 -7.21
CA SER A 17 2.78 -1.87 -6.79
C SER A 17 2.52 -1.73 -5.29
N THR A 18 3.55 -1.94 -4.46
CA THR A 18 3.46 -1.74 -3.00
C THR A 18 3.14 -0.30 -2.64
N ARG A 19 3.69 0.67 -3.36
CA ARG A 19 3.43 2.09 -3.16
C ARG A 19 1.99 2.47 -3.47
N ALA A 20 1.44 1.97 -4.57
CA ALA A 20 0.03 2.15 -4.91
C ALA A 20 -0.87 1.65 -3.78
N LYS A 21 -0.56 0.46 -3.23
CA LYS A 21 -1.31 -0.10 -2.10
C LYS A 21 -1.18 0.73 -0.82
N ALA A 22 0.02 1.25 -0.53
CA ALA A 22 0.23 2.15 0.61
C ALA A 22 -0.59 3.45 0.47
N ILE A 23 -0.68 4.03 -0.73
CA ILE A 23 -1.46 5.24 -0.99
C ILE A 23 -2.97 4.99 -0.78
N GLU A 24 -3.48 3.86 -1.27
CA GLU A 24 -4.88 3.43 -1.08
C GLU A 24 -5.23 3.34 0.41
N ILE A 25 -4.45 2.57 1.17
CA ILE A 25 -4.63 2.38 2.62
C ILE A 25 -4.55 3.72 3.35
N ALA A 26 -3.57 4.54 3.01
CA ALA A 26 -3.40 5.83 3.63
C ALA A 26 -4.56 6.78 3.40
N ASN A 27 -5.09 6.85 2.19
CA ASN A 27 -6.25 7.67 1.89
C ASN A 27 -7.45 7.20 2.71
N HIS A 28 -7.66 5.89 2.81
CA HIS A 28 -8.70 5.31 3.64
C HIS A 28 -8.57 5.70 5.13
N LEU A 29 -7.35 5.66 5.67
CA LEU A 29 -7.08 6.05 7.06
C LEU A 29 -7.26 7.56 7.28
N LEU A 30 -6.93 8.40 6.28
CA LEU A 30 -7.17 9.84 6.33
C LEU A 30 -8.67 10.15 6.30
N GLU A 31 -9.46 9.42 5.51
CA GLU A 31 -10.92 9.56 5.48
C GLU A 31 -11.56 9.20 6.83
N GLN A 32 -10.99 8.26 7.57
CA GLN A 32 -11.43 7.96 8.93
C GLN A 32 -11.12 9.06 9.94
N GLY A 33 -10.19 9.97 9.63
CA GLY A 33 -9.94 11.21 10.40
C GLY A 33 -9.45 11.03 11.84
N ARG A 34 -9.10 9.81 12.26
CA ARG A 34 -8.75 9.47 13.65
C ARG A 34 -7.25 9.44 13.95
N LEU A 35 -6.41 9.53 12.92
CA LEU A 35 -4.98 9.29 13.03
C LEU A 35 -4.18 10.47 12.47
N ASP A 36 -3.09 10.82 13.16
CA ASP A 36 -2.12 11.81 12.66
C ASP A 36 -1.50 11.37 11.34
N LYS A 37 -1.12 12.35 10.51
CA LYS A 37 -0.47 12.08 9.22
C LYS A 37 0.74 11.15 9.35
N GLN A 38 1.57 11.31 10.38
CA GLN A 38 2.72 10.42 10.61
C GLN A 38 2.31 8.98 10.93
N ASN A 39 1.29 8.79 11.77
CA ASN A 39 0.74 7.48 12.08
C ASN A 39 0.14 6.82 10.84
N VAL A 40 -0.60 7.59 10.04
CA VAL A 40 -1.17 7.11 8.78
C VAL A 40 -0.08 6.66 7.79
N VAL A 41 1.02 7.42 7.65
CA VAL A 41 2.16 7.01 6.81
C VAL A 41 2.76 5.70 7.32
N SER A 42 3.01 5.59 8.62
CA SER A 42 3.67 4.41 9.17
C SER A 42 2.82 3.15 9.00
N ILE A 43 1.52 3.22 9.33
CA ILE A 43 0.59 2.10 9.23
C ILE A 43 0.41 1.67 7.77
N SER A 44 0.21 2.62 6.86
CA SER A 44 0.02 2.32 5.44
C SER A 44 1.25 1.69 4.80
N VAL A 45 2.46 2.17 5.12
CA VAL A 45 3.71 1.59 4.63
C VAL A 45 3.91 0.17 5.17
N ASP A 46 3.64 -0.06 6.45
CA ASP A 46 3.81 -1.38 7.06
C ASP A 46 2.80 -2.41 6.51
N GLN A 47 1.53 -2.04 6.39
CA GLN A 47 0.52 -2.91 5.77
C GLN A 47 0.84 -3.21 4.31
N ALA A 48 1.27 -2.22 3.53
CA ALA A 48 1.67 -2.43 2.15
C ALA A 48 2.90 -3.35 2.03
N ARG A 49 3.90 -3.19 2.90
CA ARG A 49 5.07 -4.09 2.95
C ARG A 49 4.66 -5.52 3.26
N ARG A 50 3.73 -5.73 4.20
CA ARG A 50 3.21 -7.06 4.50
C ARG A 50 2.49 -7.66 3.28
N TRP A 51 1.63 -6.88 2.64
CA TRP A 51 0.93 -7.29 1.43
C TRP A 51 1.90 -7.69 0.31
N ALA A 52 2.96 -6.91 0.09
CA ALA A 52 3.99 -7.21 -0.91
C ALA A 52 4.78 -8.50 -0.64
N ARG A 53 4.96 -8.85 0.64
CA ARG A 53 5.59 -10.13 1.03
C ARG A 53 4.65 -11.29 0.69
N TYR A 54 3.37 -11.16 1.02
CA TYR A 54 2.36 -12.19 0.68
C TYR A 54 2.17 -12.34 -0.84
N GLU A 55 2.13 -11.25 -1.60
CA GLU A 55 2.04 -11.31 -3.07
C GLU A 55 3.24 -12.03 -3.70
N ARG A 56 4.44 -11.85 -3.13
CA ARG A 56 5.65 -12.55 -3.60
C ARG A 56 5.66 -14.04 -3.21
N GLU A 57 5.06 -14.37 -2.07
CA GLU A 57 5.01 -15.74 -1.54
C GLU A 57 3.87 -16.57 -2.16
N TRP A 58 2.80 -15.91 -2.63
CA TRP A 58 1.69 -16.54 -3.31
C TRP A 58 1.39 -15.84 -4.64
N PRO A 59 2.10 -16.20 -5.73
CA PRO A 59 1.69 -15.79 -7.06
C PRO A 59 0.41 -16.57 -7.38
N ILE A 60 -0.75 -15.99 -7.09
CA ILE A 60 -1.98 -16.45 -7.72
C ILE A 60 -1.87 -16.18 -9.22
N THR A 61 -1.38 -17.16 -9.96
CA THR A 61 -1.64 -17.30 -11.38
C THR A 61 -3.14 -17.54 -11.57
N ASN A 62 -3.95 -16.50 -11.41
CA ASN A 62 -5.36 -16.47 -11.84
C ASN A 62 -5.39 -16.36 -13.37
N GLY A 63 -5.00 -17.42 -14.05
CA GLY A 63 -4.94 -17.48 -15.51
C GLY A 63 -5.14 -18.86 -16.15
N GLN A 64 -5.42 -19.93 -15.39
CA GLN A 64 -5.58 -21.28 -15.98
C GLN A 64 -6.66 -22.14 -15.33
N LEU A 65 -7.84 -21.58 -15.00
CA LEU A 65 -9.02 -22.38 -14.63
C LEU A 65 -10.21 -22.13 -15.56
N TYR A 66 -9.91 -22.03 -16.86
CA TYR A 66 -10.84 -22.33 -17.94
C TYR A 66 -10.10 -23.19 -18.96
N ALA A 67 -10.07 -24.51 -18.71
CA ALA A 67 -9.73 -25.53 -19.70
C ALA A 67 -10.58 -26.78 -19.41
#